data_AF-A0A9P1MHU1-F1
#
_entry.id   AF-A0A9P1MHU1-F1
#
_cell.length_a   1.000
_cell.length_b   1.000
_cell.length_c   1.000
_cell.angle_alpha   90.00
_cell.angle_beta   90.00
_cell.angle_gamma   90.00
#
_symmetry.space_group_name_H-M   'P 1'
#
loop_
_entity.id
_entity.type
_entity.pdbx_description
1 polymer ?
#
loop_
_entity_poly.entity_id
_entity_poly.type
_entity_poly.pdbx_seq_one_letter_code
_entity_poly.pdbx_strand_id
1 'polypeptide(L)'
;MKSVLIFLSLLGLAVADCPSGWFGDGDGMCYKIFANLTVEPTASESCESLGGSLVMIQNAFTETLMYSQPYTTNVIWIGINCRGHDITTCYYEDGTQLTTSSYNNFYPGYPDVNKGLCTYMSLNGINTGKWYNLDCDGLQFGYACQKSEKNSPTQTTLTCPPGYSSFNGYCYKVSMDILSYADAEYDCNLNCGHITSIFSDDENNYVTQLAQASSGGNLFARIGPKYENGVYCNPCGQNCCGRMSYSNFAHSDTELGNCVGIALTNGVAQKGQWMNTFCDKPMLTVCKTAPNAYPCAPPAPTIPPVHTNASYTSCAKPIYFTDNGTVHSIPRTSIDPCTFIISVGKGRRASIMFKEFKLDSASSIELYNDYLETTPFKVLSYGDNPVRQTFTSHEESMKIVYSSRYASSNSTWSFSYGPNLSSPTPTPAYRGDGCNNGVLSSPGTITSPNYPSNYPKHADCQYSLKSYSGRRVFISFSDVRTEAWDKINIYDGTTASSPLIGSLSGYYPTNTNYTSTGSFMFVTFKALSEYTYPGFAATFKSV
;
A
#
# COMPACT_ATOMS: atom_id res chain seq x y z
N MET A 1 -12.91 49.38 -59.12
CA MET A 1 -12.85 50.16 -57.87
C MET A 1 -12.21 49.27 -56.82
N LYS A 2 -10.89 49.36 -56.68
CA LYS A 2 -10.18 50.02 -55.56
C LYS A 2 -10.36 49.29 -54.23
N SER A 3 -9.26 48.64 -53.86
CA SER A 3 -8.91 47.96 -52.63
C SER A 3 -9.18 48.79 -51.37
N VAL A 4 -9.52 48.09 -50.28
CA VAL A 4 -9.21 48.54 -48.92
C VAL A 4 -8.58 47.36 -48.19
N LEU A 5 -7.24 47.32 -48.22
CA LEU A 5 -6.44 46.63 -47.20
C LEU A 5 -6.49 47.50 -45.95
N ILE A 6 -6.97 46.95 -44.84
CA ILE A 6 -6.75 47.55 -43.52
C ILE A 6 -5.52 46.86 -42.93
N PHE A 7 -4.38 47.54 -43.02
CA PHE A 7 -3.20 47.27 -42.20
C PHE A 7 -3.48 47.81 -40.79
N LEU A 8 -3.59 46.91 -39.82
CA LEU A 8 -3.46 47.24 -38.40
C LEU A 8 -2.34 46.36 -37.85
N SER A 9 -1.15 46.95 -37.78
CA SER A 9 0.02 46.39 -37.11
C SER A 9 0.24 47.09 -35.77
N LEU A 10 0.69 46.31 -34.77
CA LEU A 10 1.26 46.64 -33.46
C LEU A 10 0.34 46.58 -32.24
N LEU A 11 0.10 45.34 -31.79
CA LEU A 11 0.67 44.83 -30.53
C LEU A 11 0.93 43.34 -30.75
N GLY A 12 2.22 42.95 -30.79
CA GLY A 12 2.62 41.56 -30.94
C GLY A 12 2.23 40.76 -29.71
N LEU A 13 1.03 40.18 -29.74
CA LEU A 13 0.75 38.95 -29.00
C LEU A 13 1.12 37.83 -29.94
N ALA A 14 2.11 37.01 -29.56
CA ALA A 14 2.42 35.79 -30.27
C ALA A 14 1.15 34.94 -30.31
N VAL A 15 0.53 34.84 -31.48
CA VAL A 15 -0.47 33.81 -31.73
C VAL A 15 0.30 32.49 -31.66
N ALA A 16 -0.14 31.60 -30.79
CA ALA A 16 0.40 30.26 -30.66
C ALA A 16 0.27 29.56 -32.04
N ASP A 17 1.40 29.23 -32.67
CA ASP A 17 1.45 28.61 -34.02
C ASP A 17 1.52 27.08 -33.87
N CYS A 18 0.37 26.43 -34.05
CA CYS A 18 0.27 24.99 -33.84
C CYS A 18 1.13 24.20 -34.83
N PRO A 19 1.69 23.04 -34.42
CA PRO A 19 2.50 22.21 -35.31
C PRO A 19 1.76 21.89 -36.61
N SER A 20 2.49 21.72 -37.72
CA SER A 20 1.89 21.47 -39.04
C SER A 20 0.81 20.36 -38.99
N GLY A 21 -0.39 20.70 -39.44
CA GLY A 21 -1.55 19.81 -39.43
C GLY A 21 -2.33 19.76 -38.11
N TRP A 22 -2.02 20.65 -37.17
CA TRP A 22 -2.81 20.95 -35.98
C TRP A 22 -3.43 22.34 -36.11
N PHE A 23 -4.58 22.57 -35.47
CA PHE A 23 -5.27 23.85 -35.42
C PHE A 23 -5.40 24.31 -33.97
N GLY A 24 -5.27 25.61 -33.72
CA GLY A 24 -5.25 26.17 -32.36
C GLY A 24 -6.55 26.85 -31.95
N ASP A 25 -6.76 26.98 -30.64
CA ASP A 25 -7.80 27.83 -30.06
C ASP A 25 -7.38 29.31 -29.92
N GLY A 26 -6.09 29.61 -30.08
CA GLY A 26 -5.50 30.93 -29.87
C GLY A 26 -5.01 31.18 -28.43
N ASP A 27 -5.30 30.28 -27.50
CA ASP A 27 -4.88 30.32 -26.08
C ASP A 27 -3.72 29.34 -25.77
N GLY A 28 -3.15 28.73 -26.81
CA GLY A 28 -2.00 27.83 -26.71
C GLY A 28 -2.35 26.36 -26.56
N MET A 29 -3.59 25.98 -26.89
CA MET A 29 -3.97 24.58 -27.12
C MET A 29 -4.09 24.29 -28.62
N CYS A 30 -3.48 23.20 -29.02
CA CYS A 30 -3.50 22.67 -30.38
C CYS A 30 -4.31 21.40 -30.45
N TYR A 31 -5.10 21.28 -31.49
CA TYR A 31 -5.98 20.16 -31.75
C TYR A 31 -5.69 19.53 -33.11
N LYS A 32 -5.95 18.23 -33.23
CA LYS A 32 -5.86 17.52 -34.51
C LYS A 32 -6.87 16.39 -34.56
N ILE A 33 -7.62 16.32 -35.66
CA ILE A 33 -8.58 15.23 -35.89
C ILE A 33 -7.96 14.19 -36.80
N PHE A 34 -8.15 12.94 -36.40
CA PHE A 34 -7.69 11.74 -37.05
C PHE A 34 -8.90 10.97 -37.57
N ALA A 35 -8.95 10.75 -38.89
CA ALA A 35 -10.07 10.06 -39.53
C ALA A 35 -9.90 8.53 -39.56
N ASN A 36 -8.74 8.00 -39.13
CA ASN A 36 -8.56 6.55 -39.00
C ASN A 36 -9.46 6.01 -37.90
N LEU A 37 -10.28 5.02 -38.28
CA LEU A 37 -11.25 4.42 -37.38
C LEU A 37 -10.54 3.49 -36.42
N THR A 38 -10.77 3.69 -35.12
CA THR A 38 -10.22 2.86 -34.07
C THR A 38 -11.12 2.86 -32.84
N VAL A 39 -10.93 1.88 -31.95
CA VAL A 39 -11.57 1.87 -30.62
C VAL A 39 -10.98 2.98 -29.74
N GLU A 40 -11.73 3.41 -28.73
CA GLU A 40 -11.34 4.56 -27.91
C GLU A 40 -9.98 4.40 -27.21
N PRO A 41 -9.61 3.24 -26.62
CA PRO A 41 -8.32 3.09 -25.95
C PRO A 41 -7.14 3.34 -26.88
N THR A 42 -7.21 2.85 -28.11
CA THR A 42 -6.17 3.04 -29.14
C THR A 42 -6.16 4.47 -29.68
N ALA A 43 -7.31 5.16 -29.72
CA ALA A 43 -7.36 6.58 -30.06
C ALA A 43 -6.66 7.43 -28.99
N SER A 44 -6.91 7.13 -27.72
CA SER A 44 -6.26 7.77 -26.58
C SER A 44 -4.74 7.57 -26.61
N GLU A 45 -4.27 6.33 -26.78
CA GLU A 45 -2.84 6.00 -26.94
C GLU A 45 -2.19 6.76 -28.13
N SER A 46 -2.93 6.89 -29.23
CA SER A 46 -2.46 7.65 -30.39
C SER A 46 -2.25 9.12 -30.07
N CYS A 47 -3.13 9.74 -29.27
CA CYS A 47 -2.97 11.13 -28.83
C CYS A 47 -1.83 11.31 -27.83
N GLU A 48 -1.65 10.34 -26.94
CA GLU A 48 -0.57 10.31 -25.94
C GLU A 48 0.80 10.20 -26.62
N SER A 49 0.93 9.37 -27.65
CA SER A 49 2.17 9.26 -28.45
C SER A 49 2.57 10.58 -29.13
N LEU A 50 1.63 11.52 -29.27
CA LEU A 50 1.83 12.85 -29.85
C LEU A 50 2.08 13.94 -28.80
N GLY A 51 2.26 13.55 -27.54
CA GLY A 51 2.48 14.45 -26.40
C GLY A 51 1.20 15.18 -25.97
N GLY A 52 0.04 14.54 -26.14
CA GLY A 52 -1.28 15.11 -25.88
C GLY A 52 -2.24 14.11 -25.23
N SER A 53 -3.52 14.42 -25.29
CA SER A 53 -4.64 13.58 -24.84
C SER A 53 -5.77 13.62 -25.88
N LEU A 54 -6.82 12.82 -25.74
CA LEU A 54 -8.07 13.11 -26.44
C LEU A 54 -8.58 14.49 -26.04
N VAL A 55 -9.34 15.11 -26.94
CA VAL A 55 -9.86 16.46 -26.74
C VAL A 55 -10.81 16.50 -25.54
N MET A 56 -10.54 17.41 -24.62
CA MET A 56 -11.33 17.66 -23.42
C MET A 56 -12.20 18.89 -23.67
N ILE A 57 -13.44 18.69 -24.11
CA ILE A 57 -14.31 19.80 -24.51
C ILE A 57 -14.84 20.53 -23.27
N GLN A 58 -14.27 21.70 -22.99
CA GLN A 58 -14.56 22.50 -21.79
C GLN A 58 -15.48 23.70 -22.06
N ASN A 59 -15.71 24.05 -23.33
CA ASN A 59 -16.54 25.19 -23.72
C ASN A 59 -17.07 25.03 -25.15
N ALA A 60 -18.09 25.84 -25.48
CA ALA A 60 -18.72 25.83 -26.80
C ALA A 60 -17.75 26.17 -27.94
N PHE A 61 -16.72 26.97 -27.67
CA PHE A 61 -15.73 27.33 -28.69
C PHE A 61 -14.93 26.11 -29.14
N THR A 62 -14.40 25.33 -28.19
CA THR A 62 -13.67 24.08 -28.47
C THR A 62 -14.56 23.09 -29.21
N GLU A 63 -15.82 22.99 -28.82
CA GLU A 63 -16.79 22.12 -29.51
C GLU A 63 -17.00 22.55 -30.97
N THR A 64 -17.26 23.84 -31.20
CA THR A 64 -17.40 24.40 -32.55
C THR A 64 -16.16 24.21 -33.39
N LEU A 65 -14.98 24.34 -32.79
CA LEU A 65 -13.73 24.05 -33.47
C LEU A 65 -13.66 22.59 -33.95
N MET A 66 -14.23 21.61 -33.25
CA MET A 66 -14.17 20.21 -33.69
C MET A 66 -15.02 19.95 -34.94
N TYR A 67 -16.26 20.44 -35.00
CA TYR A 67 -17.18 20.18 -36.12
C TYR A 67 -17.08 21.18 -37.28
N SER A 68 -16.32 22.26 -37.14
CA SER A 68 -16.15 23.28 -38.20
C SER A 68 -15.06 22.94 -39.22
N GLN A 69 -14.31 21.85 -39.00
CA GLN A 69 -13.17 21.48 -39.81
C GLN A 69 -13.55 20.49 -40.94
N PRO A 70 -12.87 20.53 -42.09
CA PRO A 70 -13.20 19.69 -43.24
C PRO A 70 -12.62 18.27 -43.09
N TYR A 71 -13.38 17.37 -42.45
CA TYR A 71 -12.97 15.98 -42.24
C TYR A 71 -13.93 14.95 -42.86
N THR A 72 -13.41 13.74 -43.07
CA THR A 72 -14.15 12.61 -43.69
C THR A 72 -14.85 11.70 -42.67
N THR A 73 -14.68 11.95 -41.37
CA THR A 73 -15.37 11.20 -40.31
C THR A 73 -16.59 11.94 -39.79
N ASN A 74 -17.64 11.19 -39.45
CA ASN A 74 -18.91 11.73 -38.95
C ASN A 74 -18.96 11.83 -37.42
N VAL A 75 -18.11 11.06 -36.75
CA VAL A 75 -18.03 10.94 -35.30
C VAL A 75 -16.58 10.82 -34.86
N ILE A 76 -16.29 11.32 -33.66
CA ILE A 76 -14.97 11.24 -33.06
C ILE A 76 -15.03 10.84 -31.59
N TRP A 77 -14.05 10.07 -31.14
CA TRP A 77 -13.75 9.93 -29.72
C TRP A 77 -13.27 11.26 -29.13
N ILE A 78 -13.75 11.55 -27.92
CA ILE A 78 -13.38 12.71 -27.12
C ILE A 78 -13.03 12.25 -25.70
N GLY A 79 -12.18 13.02 -25.01
CA GLY A 79 -11.60 12.65 -23.72
C GLY A 79 -12.56 12.86 -22.55
N ILE A 80 -13.76 12.31 -22.60
CA ILE A 80 -14.77 12.34 -21.53
C ILE A 80 -15.24 10.91 -21.26
N ASN A 81 -15.24 10.52 -19.99
CA ASN A 81 -15.65 9.19 -19.53
C ASN A 81 -16.73 9.29 -18.46
N CYS A 82 -17.86 8.62 -18.63
CA CYS A 82 -19.06 8.75 -17.78
C CYS A 82 -19.51 7.41 -17.17
N ARG A 83 -20.04 7.44 -15.94
CA ARG A 83 -20.39 6.23 -15.18
C ARG A 83 -21.81 6.11 -14.69
N GLY A 84 -22.57 7.18 -14.71
CA GLY A 84 -23.94 7.21 -14.26
C GLY A 84 -24.80 7.99 -15.24
N HIS A 85 -25.98 8.38 -14.77
CA HIS A 85 -26.98 9.04 -15.60
C HIS A 85 -26.81 10.56 -15.69
N ASP A 86 -25.88 11.13 -14.92
CA ASP A 86 -25.66 12.57 -14.88
C ASP A 86 -24.20 12.93 -15.10
N ILE A 87 -23.98 14.19 -15.52
CA ILE A 87 -22.65 14.69 -15.88
C ILE A 87 -21.67 14.73 -14.69
N THR A 88 -22.15 14.74 -13.45
CA THR A 88 -21.27 14.73 -12.27
C THR A 88 -20.56 13.39 -12.08
N THR A 89 -21.03 12.36 -12.78
CA THR A 89 -20.38 11.06 -12.87
C THR A 89 -19.35 10.97 -14.00
N CYS A 90 -19.13 12.06 -14.74
CA CYS A 90 -18.20 12.14 -15.85
C CYS A 90 -16.88 12.80 -15.46
N TYR A 91 -15.82 12.38 -16.13
CA TYR A 91 -14.46 12.87 -15.93
C TYR A 91 -13.77 13.09 -17.27
N TYR A 92 -12.94 14.12 -17.32
CA TYR A 92 -12.00 14.30 -18.41
C TYR A 92 -10.84 13.30 -18.32
N GLU A 93 -10.10 13.11 -19.40
CA GLU A 93 -8.92 12.22 -19.42
C GLU A 93 -7.82 12.61 -18.44
N ASP A 94 -7.70 13.90 -18.10
CA ASP A 94 -6.77 14.38 -17.08
C ASP A 94 -7.23 14.10 -15.63
N GLY A 95 -8.38 13.45 -15.45
CA GLY A 95 -8.97 13.12 -14.16
C GLY A 95 -9.88 14.22 -13.58
N THR A 96 -10.01 15.37 -14.25
CA THR A 96 -10.87 16.46 -13.80
C THR A 96 -12.33 16.04 -13.85
N GLN A 97 -13.01 16.10 -12.70
CA GLN A 97 -14.44 15.79 -12.61
C GLN A 97 -15.29 16.88 -13.24
N LEU A 98 -16.28 16.49 -14.04
CA LEU A 98 -17.28 17.41 -14.54
C LEU A 98 -18.30 17.71 -13.44
N THR A 99 -18.75 18.96 -13.37
CA THR A 99 -19.73 19.44 -12.40
C THR A 99 -21.01 19.83 -13.10
N THR A 100 -22.07 20.13 -12.34
CA THR A 100 -23.31 20.68 -12.91
C THR A 100 -23.11 22.03 -13.62
N SER A 101 -22.01 22.74 -13.32
CA SER A 101 -21.59 23.97 -13.99
C SER A 101 -20.65 23.76 -15.17
N SER A 102 -20.15 22.54 -15.39
CA SER A 102 -19.27 22.24 -16.54
C SER A 102 -20.03 22.34 -17.85
N TYR A 103 -19.32 22.69 -18.92
CA TYR A 103 -19.89 22.69 -20.25
C TYR A 103 -20.39 21.28 -20.61
N ASN A 104 -21.62 21.21 -21.10
CA ASN A 104 -22.33 19.96 -21.32
C ASN A 104 -23.11 20.03 -22.63
N ASN A 105 -22.87 19.07 -23.52
CA ASN A 105 -23.67 18.91 -24.72
C ASN A 105 -24.08 17.45 -24.99
N PHE A 106 -24.23 16.63 -23.95
CA PHE A 106 -24.81 15.31 -24.09
C PHE A 106 -26.20 15.37 -24.76
N TYR A 107 -26.47 14.40 -25.63
CA TYR A 107 -27.80 14.25 -26.22
C TYR A 107 -28.82 13.90 -25.13
N PRO A 108 -30.08 14.38 -25.21
CA PRO A 108 -31.11 14.02 -24.24
C PRO A 108 -31.21 12.51 -23.99
N GLY A 109 -31.08 12.09 -22.73
CA GLY A 109 -31.03 10.68 -22.32
C GLY A 109 -29.62 10.13 -22.11
N TYR A 110 -28.58 10.94 -22.37
CA TYR A 110 -27.17 10.62 -22.10
C TYR A 110 -26.59 11.57 -21.04
N PRO A 111 -25.59 11.15 -20.24
CA PRO A 111 -24.98 9.82 -20.27
C PRO A 111 -25.93 8.71 -19.80
N ASP A 112 -25.86 7.54 -20.44
CA ASP A 112 -26.66 6.36 -20.11
C ASP A 112 -25.75 5.29 -19.53
N VAL A 113 -25.94 4.96 -18.25
CA VAL A 113 -25.14 3.97 -17.52
C VAL A 113 -25.08 2.60 -18.21
N ASN A 114 -26.09 2.27 -19.03
CA ASN A 114 -26.18 0.97 -19.69
C ASN A 114 -25.45 0.90 -21.03
N LYS A 115 -24.85 2.01 -21.50
CA LYS A 115 -24.21 2.09 -22.82
C LYS A 115 -22.72 1.88 -22.80
N GLY A 116 -22.05 2.13 -21.67
CA GLY A 116 -20.60 2.05 -21.51
C GLY A 116 -19.96 3.39 -21.17
N LEU A 117 -18.64 3.44 -21.02
CA LEU A 117 -17.96 4.55 -20.34
C LEU A 117 -17.51 5.69 -21.25
N CYS A 118 -17.13 5.38 -22.49
CA CYS A 118 -16.37 6.29 -23.35
C CYS A 118 -17.27 7.18 -24.18
N THR A 119 -16.90 8.44 -24.34
CA THR A 119 -17.74 9.43 -25.01
C THR A 119 -17.26 9.72 -26.43
N TYR A 120 -18.21 9.75 -27.37
CA TYR A 120 -17.97 10.27 -28.71
C TYR A 120 -18.87 11.47 -28.99
N MET A 121 -18.44 12.26 -29.96
CA MET A 121 -19.12 13.44 -30.45
C MET A 121 -19.49 13.29 -31.91
N SER A 122 -20.70 13.72 -32.28
CA SER A 122 -21.11 13.83 -33.68
C SER A 122 -20.59 15.11 -34.32
N LEU A 123 -19.93 14.98 -35.47
CA LEU A 123 -19.36 16.10 -36.23
C LEU A 123 -20.26 16.61 -37.36
N ASN A 124 -21.33 15.90 -37.72
CA ASN A 124 -22.24 16.32 -38.77
C ASN A 124 -23.68 15.79 -38.60
N GLY A 125 -24.60 16.33 -39.41
CA GLY A 125 -26.02 15.98 -39.37
C GLY A 125 -26.81 16.72 -38.29
N ILE A 126 -28.02 16.23 -38.00
CA ILE A 126 -28.97 16.89 -37.07
C ILE A 126 -28.44 16.94 -35.64
N ASN A 127 -27.55 16.03 -35.27
CA ASN A 127 -26.95 15.91 -33.94
C ASN A 127 -25.53 16.47 -33.86
N THR A 128 -25.11 17.30 -34.82
CA THR A 128 -23.79 17.95 -34.80
C THR A 128 -23.53 18.61 -33.43
N GLY A 129 -22.37 18.35 -32.85
CA GLY A 129 -22.01 18.85 -31.53
C GLY A 129 -22.39 17.92 -30.38
N LYS A 130 -23.37 17.03 -30.54
CA LYS A 130 -23.92 16.24 -29.44
C LYS A 130 -23.02 15.08 -29.03
N TRP A 131 -22.99 14.82 -27.73
CA TRP A 131 -22.18 13.78 -27.11
C TRP A 131 -23.02 12.59 -26.67
N TYR A 132 -22.42 11.41 -26.70
CA TYR A 132 -23.02 10.14 -26.32
C TYR A 132 -21.95 9.25 -25.70
N ASN A 133 -22.27 8.53 -24.63
CA ASN A 133 -21.38 7.50 -24.09
C ASN A 133 -21.74 6.11 -24.64
N LEU A 134 -20.72 5.29 -24.85
CA LEU A 134 -20.86 3.88 -25.17
C LEU A 134 -19.67 3.04 -24.66
N ASP A 135 -19.72 1.74 -24.93
CA ASP A 135 -18.62 0.81 -24.70
C ASP A 135 -17.38 1.23 -25.52
N CYS A 136 -16.27 1.41 -24.81
CA CYS A 136 -15.01 1.92 -25.36
C CYS A 136 -14.44 1.08 -26.51
N ASP A 137 -14.71 -0.23 -26.52
CA ASP A 137 -14.29 -1.17 -27.57
C ASP A 137 -15.45 -1.57 -28.49
N GLY A 138 -16.65 -1.01 -28.28
CA GLY A 138 -17.85 -1.47 -28.96
C GLY A 138 -17.89 -1.07 -30.44
N LEU A 139 -17.31 0.09 -30.77
CA LEU A 139 -17.29 0.65 -32.13
C LEU A 139 -15.97 1.34 -32.44
N GLN A 140 -15.70 1.53 -33.73
CA GLN A 140 -14.50 2.21 -34.21
C GLN A 140 -14.87 3.56 -34.82
N PHE A 141 -14.26 4.64 -34.31
CA PHE A 141 -14.50 6.01 -34.76
C PHE A 141 -13.19 6.72 -35.08
N GLY A 142 -13.27 7.85 -35.76
CA GLY A 142 -12.17 8.81 -35.75
C GLY A 142 -11.96 9.36 -34.33
N TYR A 143 -10.96 10.21 -34.14
CA TYR A 143 -10.68 10.78 -32.82
C TYR A 143 -10.02 12.14 -32.95
N ALA A 144 -10.13 12.96 -31.91
CA ALA A 144 -9.49 14.26 -31.86
C ALA A 144 -8.53 14.33 -30.67
N CYS A 145 -7.28 14.71 -30.95
CA CYS A 145 -6.26 14.92 -29.95
C CYS A 145 -6.14 16.41 -29.61
N GLN A 146 -5.71 16.72 -28.40
CA GLN A 146 -5.29 18.03 -27.96
C GLN A 146 -3.89 18.01 -27.32
N LYS A 147 -3.15 19.11 -27.40
CA LYS A 147 -1.88 19.32 -26.68
C LYS A 147 -1.58 20.80 -26.51
N SER A 148 -0.82 21.18 -25.48
CA SER A 148 -0.41 22.57 -25.30
C SER A 148 0.88 22.90 -26.06
N GLU A 149 0.96 24.09 -26.66
CA GLU A 149 2.20 24.61 -27.29
C GLU A 149 3.34 24.86 -26.31
N LYS A 150 3.06 24.94 -25.00
CA LYS A 150 4.11 25.08 -23.98
C LYS A 150 5.07 23.88 -23.92
N ASN A 151 4.81 22.82 -24.69
CA ASN A 151 5.64 21.61 -24.82
C ASN A 151 6.38 21.51 -26.18
N SER A 152 6.75 22.63 -26.83
CA SER A 152 7.94 22.71 -27.70
C SER A 152 8.73 23.99 -27.40
N PRO A 153 10.08 23.97 -27.52
CA PRO A 153 10.95 24.47 -26.48
C PRO A 153 11.11 25.99 -26.52
N THR A 154 10.26 26.69 -25.78
CA THR A 154 10.69 27.85 -25.03
C THR A 154 10.67 27.50 -23.55
N GLN A 155 11.83 27.62 -22.91
CA GLN A 155 12.10 27.35 -21.50
C GLN A 155 11.11 28.07 -20.59
N THR A 156 9.96 27.46 -20.35
CA THR A 156 9.30 27.55 -19.05
C THR A 156 9.94 26.45 -18.24
N THR A 157 10.70 26.80 -17.21
CA THR A 157 11.35 25.82 -16.33
C THR A 157 10.29 24.89 -15.76
N LEU A 158 10.25 23.65 -16.27
CA LEU A 158 9.42 22.57 -15.75
C LEU A 158 9.79 22.38 -14.28
N THR A 159 8.96 22.91 -13.38
CA THR A 159 9.26 22.90 -11.95
C THR A 159 8.45 21.78 -11.31
N CYS A 160 9.13 20.67 -11.04
CA CYS A 160 8.55 19.58 -10.26
C CYS A 160 8.67 19.87 -8.75
N PRO A 161 7.76 19.33 -7.92
CA PRO A 161 7.90 19.44 -6.47
C PRO A 161 9.24 18.86 -5.98
N PRO A 162 9.77 19.30 -4.83
CA PRO A 162 11.02 18.79 -4.29
C PRO A 162 11.04 17.25 -4.19
N GLY A 163 12.05 16.63 -4.83
CA GLY A 163 12.21 15.18 -4.86
C GLY A 163 11.39 14.44 -5.92
N TYR A 164 10.71 15.14 -6.82
CA TYR A 164 10.09 14.56 -8.01
C TYR A 164 11.03 14.66 -9.22
N SER A 165 11.02 13.64 -10.07
CA SER A 165 11.74 13.60 -11.34
C SER A 165 10.77 13.75 -12.51
N SER A 166 11.15 14.55 -13.50
CA SER A 166 10.32 14.84 -14.67
C SER A 166 10.47 13.79 -15.78
N PHE A 167 9.36 13.42 -16.40
CA PHE A 167 9.33 12.60 -17.61
C PHE A 167 8.12 12.96 -18.48
N ASN A 168 8.32 13.15 -19.78
CA ASN A 168 7.28 13.49 -20.76
C ASN A 168 6.26 14.56 -20.29
N GLY A 169 6.75 15.61 -19.65
CA GLY A 169 5.91 16.72 -19.19
C GLY A 169 5.12 16.46 -17.91
N TYR A 170 5.37 15.35 -17.19
CA TYR A 170 4.83 15.08 -15.86
C TYR A 170 5.95 14.90 -14.83
N CYS A 171 5.58 14.99 -13.55
CA CYS A 171 6.49 14.83 -12.42
C CYS A 171 6.15 13.55 -11.65
N TYR A 172 7.15 12.72 -11.37
CA TYR A 172 6.99 11.42 -10.71
C TYR A 172 7.85 11.31 -9.46
N LYS A 173 7.38 10.59 -8.46
CA LYS A 173 8.15 10.27 -7.26
C LYS A 173 7.72 8.94 -6.69
N VAL A 174 8.67 8.18 -6.16
CA VAL A 174 8.36 7.01 -5.34
C VAL A 174 8.07 7.46 -3.92
N SER A 175 6.88 7.16 -3.41
CA SER A 175 6.60 7.29 -1.99
C SER A 175 7.45 6.28 -1.24
N MET A 176 8.22 6.76 -0.26
CA MET A 176 9.07 5.91 0.57
C MET A 176 8.27 5.20 1.66
N ASP A 177 6.99 5.54 1.82
CA ASP A 177 6.06 4.89 2.71
C ASP A 177 5.33 3.75 2.01
N ILE A 178 5.24 2.62 2.72
CA ILE A 178 4.62 1.39 2.22
C ILE A 178 3.18 1.45 2.70
N LEU A 179 2.28 1.81 1.79
CA LEU A 179 0.94 2.26 2.11
C LEU A 179 -0.12 1.43 1.38
N SER A 180 -1.31 1.34 1.97
CA SER A 180 -2.49 0.81 1.28
C SER A 180 -2.84 1.70 0.08
N TYR A 181 -3.67 1.24 -0.85
CA TYR A 181 -4.09 2.06 -1.99
C TYR A 181 -4.71 3.39 -1.54
N ALA A 182 -5.60 3.36 -0.54
CA ALA A 182 -6.27 4.56 -0.06
C ALA A 182 -5.31 5.55 0.61
N ASP A 183 -4.37 5.04 1.43
CA ASP A 183 -3.38 5.87 2.11
C ASP A 183 -2.32 6.41 1.14
N ALA A 184 -1.92 5.60 0.15
CA ALA A 184 -0.96 6.01 -0.88
C ALA A 184 -1.56 7.08 -1.79
N GLU A 185 -2.84 6.94 -2.13
CA GLU A 185 -3.58 7.96 -2.87
C GLU A 185 -3.65 9.26 -2.07
N TYR A 186 -3.92 9.20 -0.77
CA TYR A 186 -3.86 10.37 0.10
C TYR A 186 -2.46 11.01 0.15
N ASP A 187 -1.40 10.20 0.28
CA ASP A 187 -0.01 10.67 0.29
C ASP A 187 0.39 11.36 -1.02
N CYS A 188 0.03 10.79 -2.17
CA CYS A 188 0.25 11.41 -3.46
C CYS A 188 -0.52 12.75 -3.59
N ASN A 189 -1.75 12.82 -3.05
CA ASN A 189 -2.59 14.02 -3.06
C ASN A 189 -1.99 15.17 -2.24
N LEU A 190 -1.18 14.90 -1.21
CA LEU A 190 -0.45 15.95 -0.47
C LEU A 190 0.49 16.77 -1.37
N ASN A 191 0.90 16.20 -2.50
CA ASN A 191 1.77 16.85 -3.49
C ASN A 191 1.05 17.07 -4.82
N CYS A 192 -0.27 17.30 -4.77
CA CYS A 192 -1.08 17.68 -5.92
C CYS A 192 -1.08 16.61 -7.02
N GLY A 193 -0.92 15.34 -6.64
CA GLY A 193 -0.81 14.21 -7.55
C GLY A 193 -1.66 13.03 -7.12
N HIS A 194 -1.68 12.02 -7.96
CA HIS A 194 -2.38 10.76 -7.72
C HIS A 194 -1.37 9.61 -7.76
N ILE A 195 -1.80 8.42 -7.35
CA ILE A 195 -1.04 7.23 -7.71
C ILE A 195 -0.88 7.21 -9.24
N THR A 196 0.28 6.80 -9.74
CA THR A 196 0.62 6.96 -11.16
C THR A 196 -0.34 6.20 -12.08
N SER A 197 -0.98 6.94 -12.99
CA SER A 197 -1.50 6.38 -14.23
C SER A 197 -0.35 6.09 -15.19
N ILE A 198 -0.53 5.12 -16.09
CA ILE A 198 0.46 4.76 -17.11
C ILE A 198 -0.26 4.63 -18.44
N PHE A 199 0.28 5.30 -19.44
CA PHE A 199 -0.36 5.55 -20.72
C PHE A 199 0.48 5.09 -21.92
N SER A 200 1.72 4.67 -21.70
CA SER A 200 2.59 4.18 -22.79
C SER A 200 3.65 3.21 -22.29
N ASP A 201 4.24 2.45 -23.21
CA ASP A 201 5.40 1.60 -22.92
C ASP A 201 6.59 2.41 -22.38
N ASP A 202 6.83 3.62 -22.91
CA ASP A 202 7.92 4.49 -22.47
C ASP A 202 7.70 4.98 -21.03
N GLU A 203 6.47 5.37 -20.70
CA GLU A 203 6.10 5.72 -19.32
C GLU A 203 6.16 4.51 -18.39
N ASN A 204 5.70 3.34 -18.85
CA ASN A 204 5.78 2.09 -18.09
C ASN A 204 7.23 1.75 -17.73
N ASN A 205 8.13 1.85 -18.70
CA ASN A 205 9.56 1.62 -18.52
C ASN A 205 10.18 2.63 -17.55
N TYR A 206 9.83 3.90 -17.69
CA TYR A 206 10.31 4.95 -16.81
C TYR A 206 9.85 4.74 -15.35
N VAL A 207 8.55 4.50 -15.14
CA VAL A 207 7.95 4.22 -13.82
C VAL A 207 8.61 2.98 -13.19
N THR A 208 8.83 1.92 -13.98
CA THR A 208 9.50 0.70 -13.50
C THR A 208 10.93 0.99 -13.04
N GLN A 209 11.71 1.77 -13.80
CA GLN A 209 13.09 2.10 -13.44
C GLN A 209 13.16 3.00 -12.21
N LEU A 210 12.28 4.00 -12.14
CA LEU A 210 12.17 4.93 -11.02
C LEU A 210 11.84 4.18 -9.72
N ALA A 211 10.82 3.31 -9.77
CA ALA A 211 10.44 2.47 -8.64
C ALA A 211 11.54 1.47 -8.26
N GLN A 212 12.19 0.84 -9.24
CA GLN A 212 13.27 -0.11 -8.99
C GLN A 212 14.46 0.54 -8.27
N ALA A 213 14.86 1.74 -8.69
CA ALA A 213 15.97 2.49 -8.08
C ALA A 213 15.72 2.82 -6.60
N SER A 214 14.46 2.96 -6.22
CA SER A 214 14.03 3.28 -4.84
C SER A 214 13.48 2.05 -4.09
N SER A 215 13.57 0.86 -4.69
CA SER A 215 12.82 -0.31 -4.24
C SER A 215 13.34 -0.93 -2.95
N GLY A 216 14.64 -0.77 -2.62
CA GLY A 216 15.23 -1.40 -1.44
C GLY A 216 15.07 -2.92 -1.37
N GLY A 217 14.83 -3.59 -2.51
CA GLY A 217 14.54 -5.03 -2.59
C GLY A 217 13.06 -5.40 -2.78
N ASN A 218 12.14 -4.43 -2.83
CA ASN A 218 10.74 -4.68 -3.17
C ASN A 218 10.60 -5.27 -4.59
N LEU A 219 9.75 -6.30 -4.72
CA LEU A 219 9.52 -6.99 -5.99
C LEU A 219 8.48 -6.30 -6.87
N PHE A 220 7.57 -5.52 -6.26
CA PHE A 220 6.49 -4.81 -6.95
C PHE A 220 6.31 -3.41 -6.37
N ALA A 221 5.84 -2.48 -7.22
CA ALA A 221 5.31 -1.19 -6.78
C ALA A 221 3.83 -1.06 -7.16
N ARG A 222 3.05 -0.38 -6.33
CA ARG A 222 1.66 -0.04 -6.61
C ARG A 222 1.60 1.05 -7.68
N ILE A 223 0.71 0.83 -8.64
CA ILE A 223 0.35 1.79 -9.68
C ILE A 223 -1.14 2.06 -9.61
N GLY A 224 -1.57 3.11 -10.29
CA GLY A 224 -2.89 3.69 -10.21
C GLY A 224 -4.03 2.78 -10.65
N PRO A 225 -3.85 1.92 -11.66
CA PRO A 225 -4.92 1.07 -12.13
C PRO A 225 -5.66 0.27 -11.06
N LYS A 226 -6.99 0.26 -11.14
CA LYS A 226 -7.89 -0.50 -10.27
C LYS A 226 -9.08 -1.08 -11.07
N TYR A 227 -9.49 -2.30 -10.72
CA TYR A 227 -10.68 -2.97 -11.22
C TYR A 227 -11.90 -2.60 -10.39
N GLU A 228 -12.90 -2.01 -11.02
CA GLU A 228 -14.15 -1.61 -10.37
C GLU A 228 -15.29 -1.68 -11.39
N ASN A 229 -16.44 -2.22 -10.98
CA ASN A 229 -17.64 -2.33 -11.83
C ASN A 229 -17.40 -3.01 -13.20
N GLY A 230 -16.54 -4.03 -13.25
CA GLY A 230 -16.31 -4.82 -14.47
C GLY A 230 -15.20 -4.30 -15.38
N VAL A 231 -14.52 -3.21 -15.04
CA VAL A 231 -13.48 -2.61 -15.88
C VAL A 231 -12.26 -2.19 -15.05
N TYR A 232 -11.09 -2.14 -15.71
CA TYR A 232 -9.94 -1.45 -15.13
C TYR A 232 -9.95 0.05 -15.48
N CYS A 233 -9.61 0.86 -14.49
CA CYS A 233 -9.70 2.31 -14.52
C CYS A 233 -8.39 2.96 -14.10
N ASN A 234 -8.17 4.23 -14.44
CA ASN A 234 -7.11 5.05 -13.85
C ASN A 234 -7.58 5.75 -12.55
N PRO A 235 -6.66 6.19 -11.67
CA PRO A 235 -7.02 6.84 -10.40
C PRO A 235 -7.38 8.32 -10.59
N CYS A 236 -8.27 8.82 -9.73
CA CYS A 236 -8.66 10.23 -9.62
C CYS A 236 -9.13 10.53 -8.18
N GLY A 237 -8.20 10.59 -7.23
CA GLY A 237 -8.56 10.53 -5.82
C GLY A 237 -9.03 9.12 -5.44
N GLN A 238 -10.01 9.00 -4.53
CA GLN A 238 -10.53 7.69 -4.10
C GLN A 238 -11.37 6.95 -5.15
N ASN A 239 -11.68 7.62 -6.27
CA ASN A 239 -12.52 7.07 -7.30
C ASN A 239 -11.67 6.53 -8.46
N CYS A 240 -12.26 5.60 -9.19
CA CYS A 240 -11.83 5.25 -10.52
C CYS A 240 -12.23 6.40 -11.48
N CYS A 241 -11.42 6.81 -12.46
CA CYS A 241 -11.81 7.74 -13.54
C CYS A 241 -11.16 7.36 -14.86
N GLY A 242 -11.99 7.20 -15.89
CA GLY A 242 -11.53 6.76 -17.21
C GLY A 242 -11.13 5.29 -17.25
N ARG A 243 -11.30 4.67 -18.42
CA ARG A 243 -10.75 3.35 -18.71
C ARG A 243 -9.26 3.51 -19.04
N MET A 244 -8.49 2.47 -18.79
CA MET A 244 -7.07 2.50 -19.18
C MET A 244 -6.93 2.44 -20.70
N SER A 245 -6.18 3.38 -21.27
CA SER A 245 -5.77 3.39 -22.69
C SER A 245 -4.58 2.45 -22.95
N TYR A 246 -3.76 2.20 -21.93
CA TYR A 246 -2.61 1.30 -21.97
C TYR A 246 -2.64 0.30 -20.82
N SER A 247 -2.21 -0.94 -21.08
CA SER A 247 -2.03 -1.95 -20.03
C SER A 247 -0.87 -2.87 -20.35
N ASN A 248 -0.16 -3.32 -19.32
CA ASN A 248 0.95 -4.26 -19.47
C ASN A 248 0.80 -5.49 -18.57
N PHE A 249 -0.42 -6.01 -18.43
CA PHE A 249 -0.66 -7.17 -17.55
C PHE A 249 0.09 -8.42 -18.02
N ALA A 250 0.87 -9.02 -17.12
CA ALA A 250 1.32 -10.41 -17.29
C ALA A 250 0.15 -11.37 -17.09
N HIS A 251 -0.66 -11.08 -16.07
CA HIS A 251 -1.88 -11.82 -15.74
C HIS A 251 -2.87 -10.89 -15.05
N SER A 252 -4.11 -10.85 -15.54
CA SER A 252 -5.20 -10.09 -14.94
C SER A 252 -6.20 -11.04 -14.27
N ASP A 253 -6.17 -11.13 -12.95
CA ASP A 253 -7.04 -11.99 -12.15
C ASP A 253 -7.57 -11.22 -10.94
N THR A 254 -8.86 -10.93 -10.95
CA THR A 254 -9.51 -10.14 -9.90
C THR A 254 -9.67 -10.91 -8.59
N GLU A 255 -9.44 -12.24 -8.58
CA GLU A 255 -9.30 -13.03 -7.36
C GLU A 255 -8.04 -12.66 -6.57
N LEU A 256 -7.00 -12.12 -7.24
CA LEU A 256 -5.76 -11.62 -6.63
C LEU A 256 -5.88 -10.15 -6.15
N GLY A 257 -7.09 -9.59 -6.20
CA GLY A 257 -7.44 -8.26 -5.73
C GLY A 257 -7.71 -7.27 -6.85
N ASN A 258 -8.34 -6.16 -6.49
CA ASN A 258 -8.83 -5.18 -7.46
C ASN A 258 -7.82 -4.08 -7.80
N CYS A 259 -6.69 -3.97 -7.11
CA CYS A 259 -5.69 -2.93 -7.41
C CYS A 259 -4.53 -3.52 -8.20
N VAL A 260 -3.68 -2.69 -8.79
CA VAL A 260 -2.64 -3.18 -9.68
C VAL A 260 -1.24 -2.81 -9.19
N GLY A 261 -0.32 -3.75 -9.32
CA GLY A 261 1.11 -3.55 -9.08
C GLY A 261 1.94 -3.84 -10.33
N ILE A 262 3.05 -3.10 -10.47
CA ILE A 262 4.06 -3.28 -11.51
C ILE A 262 5.26 -4.05 -10.96
N ALA A 263 5.72 -5.07 -11.69
CA ALA A 263 6.87 -5.88 -11.30
C ALA A 263 8.19 -5.11 -11.49
N LEU A 264 9.02 -5.07 -10.44
CA LEU A 264 10.32 -4.36 -10.46
C LEU A 264 11.49 -5.29 -10.81
N THR A 265 11.26 -6.61 -10.76
CA THR A 265 12.24 -7.65 -11.08
C THR A 265 11.57 -8.76 -11.88
N ASN A 266 12.37 -9.60 -12.55
CA ASN A 266 11.83 -10.76 -13.26
C ASN A 266 11.45 -11.85 -12.26
N GLY A 267 10.22 -12.36 -12.34
CA GLY A 267 9.72 -13.42 -11.46
C GLY A 267 8.41 -13.99 -11.99
N VAL A 268 7.35 -13.94 -11.16
CA VAL A 268 5.99 -14.39 -11.54
C VAL A 268 5.43 -13.57 -12.71
N ALA A 269 5.86 -12.32 -12.83
CA ALA A 269 5.70 -11.47 -14.00
C ALA A 269 7.09 -11.00 -14.46
N GLN A 270 7.25 -10.70 -15.75
CA GLN A 270 8.48 -10.05 -16.23
C GLN A 270 8.54 -8.64 -15.66
N LYS A 271 9.76 -8.12 -15.48
CA LYS A 271 9.96 -6.74 -15.04
C LYS A 271 9.20 -5.77 -15.95
N GLY A 272 8.44 -4.87 -15.33
CA GLY A 272 7.59 -3.90 -16.01
C GLY A 272 6.17 -4.37 -16.31
N GLN A 273 5.88 -5.68 -16.16
CA GLN A 273 4.52 -6.19 -16.33
C GLN A 273 3.69 -6.07 -15.06
N TRP A 274 2.37 -6.04 -15.25
CA TRP A 274 1.39 -5.72 -14.22
C TRP A 274 0.68 -6.97 -13.73
N MET A 275 0.25 -6.93 -12.48
CA MET A 275 -0.55 -7.96 -11.86
C MET A 275 -1.57 -7.36 -10.90
N ASN A 276 -2.69 -8.05 -10.74
CA ASN A 276 -3.64 -7.76 -9.68
C ASN A 276 -3.02 -7.94 -8.29
N THR A 277 -3.45 -7.08 -7.38
CA THR A 277 -3.03 -6.98 -6.00
C THR A 277 -4.21 -6.53 -5.15
N PHE A 278 -4.22 -6.90 -3.88
CA PHE A 278 -5.23 -6.37 -2.96
C PHE A 278 -5.00 -4.88 -2.68
N CYS A 279 -6.08 -4.12 -2.59
CA CYS A 279 -6.04 -2.68 -2.41
C CYS A 279 -5.60 -2.25 -1.00
N ASP A 280 -5.83 -3.09 0.00
CA ASP A 280 -5.39 -2.91 1.39
C ASP A 280 -3.92 -3.27 1.62
N LYS A 281 -3.33 -4.12 0.76
CA LYS A 281 -1.93 -4.54 0.84
C LYS A 281 -0.98 -3.32 0.87
N PRO A 282 -0.18 -3.10 1.91
CA PRO A 282 0.79 -2.03 1.91
C PRO A 282 1.86 -2.27 0.85
N MET A 283 2.13 -1.28 -0.03
CA MET A 283 3.11 -1.41 -1.11
C MET A 283 3.86 -0.09 -1.33
N LEU A 284 5.10 -0.22 -1.81
CA LEU A 284 5.85 0.91 -2.40
C LEU A 284 5.00 1.51 -3.52
N THR A 285 4.79 2.83 -3.55
CA THR A 285 3.87 3.44 -4.51
C THR A 285 4.57 4.52 -5.33
N VAL A 286 4.21 4.64 -6.61
CA VAL A 286 4.69 5.72 -7.47
C VAL A 286 3.58 6.76 -7.63
N CYS A 287 3.88 8.01 -7.28
CA CYS A 287 3.00 9.15 -7.47
C CYS A 287 3.32 9.87 -8.78
N LYS A 288 2.28 10.43 -9.42
CA LYS A 288 2.37 11.28 -10.62
C LYS A 288 1.61 12.59 -10.37
N THR A 289 2.19 13.71 -10.78
CA THR A 289 1.56 15.05 -10.73
C THR A 289 1.87 15.85 -11.98
N ALA A 290 0.98 16.78 -12.31
CA ALA A 290 1.18 17.74 -13.37
C ALA A 290 2.29 18.75 -12.99
N PRO A 291 3.06 19.26 -13.97
CA PRO A 291 4.09 20.23 -13.71
C PRO A 291 3.47 21.57 -13.28
N ASN A 292 4.13 22.26 -12.34
CA ASN A 292 3.66 23.53 -11.77
C ASN A 292 2.32 23.45 -11.00
N ALA A 293 1.83 22.25 -10.67
CA ALA A 293 0.65 22.08 -9.81
C ALA A 293 0.92 22.44 -8.33
N TYR A 294 2.18 22.67 -7.96
CA TYR A 294 2.63 23.00 -6.60
C TYR A 294 2.97 24.49 -6.45
N PRO A 295 2.62 25.14 -5.32
CA PRO A 295 1.93 24.58 -4.15
C PRO A 295 0.41 24.52 -4.31
N CYS A 296 -0.21 23.37 -4.00
CA CYS A 296 -1.67 23.23 -3.97
C CYS A 296 -2.25 23.56 -2.59
N ALA A 297 -3.56 23.86 -2.57
CA ALA A 297 -4.31 23.93 -1.32
C ALA A 297 -4.28 22.55 -0.62
N PRO A 298 -4.16 22.49 0.71
CA PRO A 298 -4.21 21.23 1.45
C PRO A 298 -5.50 20.48 1.07
N PRO A 299 -5.46 19.18 0.79
CA PRO A 299 -6.68 18.41 0.60
C PRO A 299 -7.57 18.59 1.84
N ALA A 300 -8.87 18.82 1.62
CA ALA A 300 -9.82 18.91 2.72
C ALA A 300 -9.63 17.68 3.63
N PRO A 301 -9.68 17.81 4.96
CA PRO A 301 -9.53 16.67 5.87
C PRO A 301 -10.69 15.70 5.69
N THR A 302 -10.58 14.81 4.71
CA THR A 302 -11.37 13.61 4.61
C THR A 302 -10.79 12.65 5.61
N ILE A 303 -11.51 12.43 6.70
CA ILE A 303 -11.24 11.37 7.67
C ILE A 303 -11.04 10.08 6.86
N PRO A 304 -9.85 9.41 6.93
CA PRO A 304 -9.68 8.08 6.36
C PRO A 304 -10.81 7.19 6.88
N PRO A 305 -11.43 6.31 6.08
CA PRO A 305 -12.53 5.49 6.55
C PRO A 305 -12.11 4.74 7.82
N VAL A 306 -12.64 5.18 8.96
CA VAL A 306 -12.50 4.48 10.23
C VAL A 306 -13.36 3.23 10.08
N HIS A 307 -12.74 2.06 10.01
CA HIS A 307 -13.44 0.79 10.10
C HIS A 307 -14.02 0.63 11.51
N THR A 308 -15.18 1.23 11.77
CA THR A 308 -15.95 0.97 12.99
C THR A 308 -16.68 -0.37 12.84
N ASN A 309 -16.24 -1.37 13.61
CA ASN A 309 -16.97 -2.57 14.03
C ASN A 309 -18.10 -3.04 13.08
N ALA A 310 -17.74 -3.62 11.93
CA ALA A 310 -18.67 -4.46 11.21
C ALA A 310 -18.82 -5.80 11.96
N SER A 311 -20.04 -6.14 12.38
CA SER A 311 -20.36 -7.47 12.90
C SER A 311 -20.29 -8.48 11.75
N TYR A 312 -19.13 -9.13 11.58
CA TYR A 312 -18.93 -10.15 10.55
C TYR A 312 -19.82 -11.39 10.80
N THR A 313 -20.58 -11.81 9.78
CA THR A 313 -21.52 -12.94 9.87
C THR A 313 -21.07 -14.20 9.11
N SER A 314 -19.92 -14.17 8.40
CA SER A 314 -19.41 -15.33 7.67
C SER A 314 -17.89 -15.34 7.51
N CYS A 315 -17.31 -16.53 7.29
CA CYS A 315 -15.87 -16.78 7.16
C CYS A 315 -15.40 -17.08 5.72
N ALA A 316 -16.21 -16.74 4.72
CA ALA A 316 -15.94 -17.09 3.32
C ALA A 316 -14.73 -16.34 2.70
N LYS A 317 -14.23 -15.28 3.36
CA LYS A 317 -13.11 -14.45 2.90
C LYS A 317 -12.25 -14.03 4.11
N PRO A 318 -10.95 -13.72 3.91
CA PRO A 318 -10.12 -13.12 4.96
C PRO A 318 -10.69 -11.79 5.45
N ILE A 319 -10.64 -11.57 6.76
CA ILE A 319 -11.17 -10.40 7.46
C ILE A 319 -10.01 -9.54 7.95
N TYR A 320 -9.98 -8.27 7.56
CA TYR A 320 -8.85 -7.38 7.79
C TYR A 320 -9.11 -6.39 8.93
N PHE A 321 -8.05 -6.08 9.68
CA PHE A 321 -8.06 -5.21 10.85
C PHE A 321 -6.83 -4.31 10.85
N THR A 322 -7.03 -3.01 11.12
CA THR A 322 -5.94 -2.02 11.18
C THR A 322 -5.85 -1.38 12.56
N ASP A 323 -4.67 -0.83 12.89
CA ASP A 323 -4.38 -0.11 14.13
C ASP A 323 -4.55 -0.94 15.40
N ASN A 324 -5.74 -0.97 16.00
CA ASN A 324 -6.05 -1.70 17.22
C ASN A 324 -7.55 -2.01 17.33
N GLY A 325 -7.90 -3.03 18.11
CA GLY A 325 -9.30 -3.39 18.32
C GLY A 325 -9.49 -4.71 19.06
N THR A 326 -10.69 -5.29 18.97
CA THR A 326 -11.03 -6.61 19.52
C THR A 326 -11.84 -7.43 18.52
N VAL A 327 -11.52 -8.71 18.41
CA VAL A 327 -12.15 -9.70 17.53
C VAL A 327 -12.83 -10.74 18.40
N HIS A 328 -14.05 -11.14 18.04
CA HIS A 328 -14.82 -12.20 18.68
C HIS A 328 -15.01 -13.38 17.72
N SER A 329 -15.20 -14.58 18.28
CA SER A 329 -15.51 -15.77 17.51
C SER A 329 -16.78 -15.59 16.69
N ILE A 330 -16.69 -15.90 15.40
CA ILE A 330 -17.78 -15.80 14.44
C ILE A 330 -18.57 -17.13 14.43
N PRO A 331 -19.92 -17.11 14.49
CA PRO A 331 -20.73 -18.31 14.33
C PRO A 331 -20.43 -19.00 13.00
N ARG A 332 -20.09 -20.29 13.04
CA ARG A 332 -19.78 -21.05 11.80
C ARG A 332 -21.03 -21.71 11.22
N THR A 333 -21.11 -21.63 9.89
CA THR A 333 -22.10 -22.31 9.05
C THR A 333 -21.45 -23.21 7.99
N SER A 334 -20.10 -23.20 7.88
CA SER A 334 -19.29 -23.99 6.95
C SER A 334 -18.02 -24.51 7.65
N ILE A 335 -17.38 -25.53 7.06
CA ILE A 335 -16.10 -26.07 7.51
C ILE A 335 -14.91 -25.17 7.15
N ASP A 336 -15.10 -24.22 6.23
CA ASP A 336 -14.05 -23.32 5.75
C ASP A 336 -13.36 -22.57 6.91
N PRO A 337 -12.03 -22.40 6.85
CA PRO A 337 -11.28 -21.74 7.90
C PRO A 337 -11.52 -20.22 7.88
N CYS A 338 -11.75 -19.62 9.05
CA CYS A 338 -11.86 -18.18 9.19
C CYS A 338 -10.45 -17.58 9.24
N THR A 339 -10.09 -16.75 8.26
CA THR A 339 -8.80 -16.07 8.23
C THR A 339 -8.95 -14.61 8.67
N PHE A 340 -8.12 -14.16 9.60
CA PHE A 340 -8.06 -12.79 10.08
C PHE A 340 -6.67 -12.23 9.83
N ILE A 341 -6.58 -11.00 9.33
CA ILE A 341 -5.32 -10.35 9.00
C ILE A 341 -5.28 -9.01 9.74
N ILE A 342 -4.21 -8.78 10.48
CA ILE A 342 -4.01 -7.59 11.31
C ILE A 342 -2.81 -6.83 10.76
N SER A 343 -2.92 -5.51 10.63
CA SER A 343 -1.83 -4.62 10.24
C SER A 343 -1.75 -3.42 11.19
N VAL A 344 -0.55 -3.05 11.66
CA VAL A 344 -0.39 -2.01 12.71
C VAL A 344 0.47 -0.80 12.30
N GLY A 345 0.73 -0.66 11.01
CA GLY A 345 1.49 0.45 10.42
C GLY A 345 3.01 0.29 10.52
N LYS A 346 3.72 1.05 9.67
CA LYS A 346 5.15 0.92 9.40
C LYS A 346 6.03 1.02 10.67
N GLY A 347 6.99 0.09 10.81
CA GLY A 347 7.94 0.03 11.93
C GLY A 347 7.38 -0.46 13.26
N ARG A 348 6.16 -1.03 13.27
CA ARG A 348 5.50 -1.57 14.48
C ARG A 348 5.22 -3.06 14.29
N ARG A 349 5.04 -3.78 15.40
CA ARG A 349 4.73 -5.23 15.35
C ARG A 349 3.30 -5.49 15.76
N ALA A 350 2.56 -6.21 14.93
CA ALA A 350 1.19 -6.59 15.23
C ALA A 350 1.19 -7.53 16.45
N SER A 351 0.50 -7.13 17.50
CA SER A 351 0.33 -7.96 18.69
C SER A 351 -1.13 -8.33 18.87
N ILE A 352 -1.39 -9.54 19.37
CA ILE A 352 -2.72 -10.01 19.78
C ILE A 352 -2.69 -10.56 21.20
N MET A 353 -3.83 -10.48 21.90
CA MET A 353 -4.02 -11.04 23.22
C MET A 353 -5.41 -11.65 23.37
N PHE A 354 -5.49 -12.94 23.64
CA PHE A 354 -6.78 -13.60 23.89
C PHE A 354 -7.42 -13.15 25.19
N LYS A 355 -8.71 -12.76 25.11
CA LYS A 355 -9.60 -12.44 26.24
C LYS A 355 -10.45 -13.64 26.64
N GLU A 356 -10.86 -14.45 25.67
CA GLU A 356 -11.51 -15.74 25.88
C GLU A 356 -10.88 -16.77 24.94
N PHE A 357 -10.72 -18.01 25.38
CA PHE A 357 -10.24 -19.10 24.55
C PHE A 357 -10.81 -20.44 25.04
N LYS A 358 -11.81 -20.95 24.33
CA LYS A 358 -12.38 -22.28 24.50
C LYS A 358 -12.51 -22.88 23.10
N LEU A 359 -11.63 -23.80 22.76
CA LEU A 359 -11.75 -24.58 21.53
C LEU A 359 -12.38 -25.93 21.85
N ASP A 360 -13.09 -26.52 20.89
CA ASP A 360 -13.44 -27.95 20.91
C ASP A 360 -12.30 -28.83 20.36
N SER A 361 -12.39 -30.14 20.54
CA SER A 361 -11.36 -31.11 20.14
C SER A 361 -11.16 -31.25 18.62
N ALA A 362 -12.00 -30.59 17.83
CA ALA A 362 -11.92 -30.56 16.37
C ALA A 362 -11.43 -29.22 15.82
N SER A 363 -11.08 -28.28 16.70
CA SER A 363 -10.75 -26.89 16.37
C SER A 363 -9.30 -26.53 16.64
N SER A 364 -8.74 -25.64 15.84
CA SER A 364 -7.42 -25.04 16.03
C SER A 364 -7.42 -23.55 15.66
N ILE A 365 -6.50 -22.80 16.28
CA ILE A 365 -6.15 -21.44 15.87
C ILE A 365 -4.65 -21.40 15.56
N GLU A 366 -4.31 -20.94 14.37
CA GLU A 366 -2.94 -20.84 13.88
C GLU A 366 -2.54 -19.37 13.74
N LEU A 367 -1.35 -19.02 14.21
CA LEU A 367 -0.80 -17.66 14.16
C LEU A 367 0.43 -17.65 13.26
N TYR A 368 0.49 -16.65 12.39
CA TYR A 368 1.51 -16.45 11.38
C TYR A 368 2.13 -15.05 11.56
N ASN A 369 3.45 -14.91 11.38
CA ASN A 369 4.13 -13.63 11.56
C ASN A 369 3.84 -12.65 10.44
N ASP A 370 3.27 -13.11 9.34
CA ASP A 370 2.78 -12.31 8.22
C ASP A 370 1.64 -13.06 7.50
N TYR A 371 0.81 -12.35 6.74
CA TYR A 371 -0.28 -12.94 5.99
C TYR A 371 0.15 -13.78 4.79
N LEU A 372 1.36 -13.58 4.26
CA LEU A 372 1.94 -14.40 3.20
C LEU A 372 2.63 -15.69 3.72
N GLU A 373 2.86 -15.81 5.02
CA GLU A 373 3.51 -17.01 5.57
C GLU A 373 2.59 -18.24 5.47
N THR A 374 3.14 -19.37 5.02
CA THR A 374 2.41 -20.64 4.92
C THR A 374 2.65 -21.56 6.12
N THR A 375 3.56 -21.18 7.02
CA THR A 375 3.90 -21.94 8.22
C THR A 375 3.57 -21.14 9.47
N PRO A 376 2.68 -21.62 10.35
CA PRO A 376 2.37 -20.88 11.57
C PRO A 376 3.54 -20.92 12.55
N PHE A 377 3.86 -19.79 13.17
CA PHE A 377 4.84 -19.75 14.25
C PHE A 377 4.26 -20.27 15.57
N LYS A 378 2.92 -20.28 15.70
CA LYS A 378 2.21 -20.83 16.83
C LYS A 378 0.91 -21.49 16.38
N VAL A 379 0.69 -22.71 16.84
CA VAL A 379 -0.58 -23.42 16.72
C VAL A 379 -1.16 -23.58 18.12
N LEU A 380 -2.45 -23.26 18.26
CA LEU A 380 -3.23 -23.39 19.47
C LEU A 380 -4.36 -24.40 19.22
N SER A 381 -4.54 -25.35 20.12
CA SER A 381 -5.46 -26.47 19.97
C SER A 381 -6.27 -26.70 21.25
N TYR A 382 -7.17 -27.67 21.20
CA TYR A 382 -7.92 -28.12 22.38
C TYR A 382 -7.00 -28.42 23.57
N GLY A 383 -7.30 -27.82 24.73
CA GLY A 383 -6.52 -27.94 25.96
C GLY A 383 -5.52 -26.81 26.20
N ASP A 384 -5.21 -25.99 25.19
CA ASP A 384 -4.38 -24.80 25.38
C ASP A 384 -5.12 -23.67 26.10
N ASN A 385 -4.39 -22.85 26.87
CA ASN A 385 -4.93 -21.65 27.52
C ASN A 385 -4.04 -20.42 27.28
N PRO A 386 -4.20 -19.74 26.12
CA PRO A 386 -3.46 -18.55 25.74
C PRO A 386 -4.04 -17.26 26.33
N VAL A 387 -5.07 -17.32 27.18
CA VAL A 387 -5.73 -16.13 27.72
C VAL A 387 -4.72 -15.28 28.49
N ARG A 388 -4.71 -13.96 28.22
CA ARG A 388 -3.72 -12.97 28.71
C ARG A 388 -2.29 -13.13 28.18
N GLN A 389 -2.00 -14.10 27.32
CA GLN A 389 -0.73 -14.15 26.61
C GLN A 389 -0.78 -13.21 25.42
N THR A 390 0.31 -12.45 25.21
CA THR A 390 0.49 -11.65 24.00
C THR A 390 1.31 -12.44 23.00
N PHE A 391 0.83 -12.52 21.77
CA PHE A 391 1.60 -12.98 20.62
C PHE A 391 1.91 -11.78 19.75
N THR A 392 3.18 -11.60 19.39
CA THR A 392 3.66 -10.44 18.62
C THR A 392 4.35 -10.95 17.36
N SER A 393 3.96 -10.42 16.21
CA SER A 393 4.55 -10.75 14.91
C SER A 393 5.99 -10.25 14.82
N HIS A 394 6.75 -10.85 13.91
CA HIS A 394 8.04 -10.29 13.50
C HIS A 394 7.88 -9.09 12.55
N GLU A 395 6.79 -9.08 11.78
CA GLU A 395 6.46 -8.09 10.75
C GLU A 395 5.38 -7.10 11.21
N GLU A 396 5.04 -6.17 10.32
CA GLU A 396 4.00 -5.15 10.53
C GLU A 396 2.58 -5.71 10.46
N SER A 397 2.47 -6.98 10.06
CA SER A 397 1.21 -7.70 9.91
C SER A 397 1.19 -9.01 10.71
N MET A 398 0.01 -9.59 10.94
CA MET A 398 -0.18 -10.91 11.53
C MET A 398 -1.40 -11.59 10.89
N LYS A 399 -1.28 -12.87 10.52
CA LYS A 399 -2.42 -13.69 10.08
C LYS A 399 -2.81 -14.69 11.16
N ILE A 400 -4.10 -14.80 11.41
CA ILE A 400 -4.72 -15.77 12.31
C ILE A 400 -5.69 -16.62 11.50
N VAL A 401 -5.58 -17.94 11.60
CA VAL A 401 -6.50 -18.86 10.93
C VAL A 401 -7.20 -19.71 11.98
N TYR A 402 -8.52 -19.59 12.08
CA TYR A 402 -9.36 -20.45 12.89
C TYR A 402 -9.98 -21.54 12.03
N SER A 403 -9.67 -22.79 12.35
CA SER A 403 -10.10 -23.96 11.61
C SER A 403 -10.86 -24.91 12.53
N SER A 404 -11.87 -25.60 12.00
CA SER A 404 -12.46 -26.74 12.67
C SER A 404 -13.05 -27.74 11.68
N ARG A 405 -13.07 -29.01 12.05
CA ARG A 405 -13.58 -30.09 11.19
C ARG A 405 -15.10 -30.10 11.04
N TYR A 406 -15.84 -29.33 11.84
CA TYR A 406 -17.31 -29.33 11.85
C TYR A 406 -17.90 -27.97 11.52
N ALA A 407 -18.91 -27.95 10.64
CA ALA A 407 -19.59 -26.72 10.23
C ALA A 407 -20.24 -25.97 11.41
N SER A 408 -20.67 -26.69 12.45
CA SER A 408 -21.05 -26.15 13.75
C SER A 408 -19.97 -26.49 14.79
N SER A 409 -19.42 -25.47 15.43
CA SER A 409 -18.43 -25.61 16.50
C SER A 409 -18.91 -24.88 17.74
N ASN A 410 -18.66 -25.47 18.91
CA ASN A 410 -18.95 -24.85 20.20
C ASN A 410 -17.76 -24.00 20.71
N SER A 411 -16.74 -23.80 19.87
CA SER A 411 -15.59 -22.99 20.23
C SER A 411 -15.99 -21.53 20.41
N THR A 412 -15.59 -20.93 21.53
CA THR A 412 -15.79 -19.52 21.83
C THR A 412 -14.45 -18.90 22.17
N TRP A 413 -14.08 -17.83 21.47
CA TRP A 413 -12.80 -17.16 21.68
C TRP A 413 -12.91 -15.69 21.32
N SER A 414 -12.03 -14.87 21.88
CA SER A 414 -11.90 -13.46 21.51
C SER A 414 -10.50 -12.98 21.78
N PHE A 415 -9.99 -12.02 21.01
CA PHE A 415 -8.69 -11.42 21.21
C PHE A 415 -8.70 -9.92 20.94
N SER A 416 -7.91 -9.16 21.70
CA SER A 416 -7.59 -7.77 21.36
C SER A 416 -6.36 -7.74 20.45
N TYR A 417 -6.22 -6.75 19.58
CA TYR A 417 -5.03 -6.55 18.74
C TYR A 417 -4.52 -5.10 18.74
N GLY A 418 -3.23 -4.90 18.43
CA GLY A 418 -2.61 -3.58 18.21
C GLY A 418 -1.08 -3.55 18.30
N PRO A 419 -0.41 -2.42 18.01
CA PRO A 419 1.06 -2.31 17.94
C PRO A 419 1.76 -2.42 19.31
N ASN A 420 1.04 -2.13 20.38
CA ASN A 420 1.57 -2.01 21.75
C ASN A 420 0.70 -2.78 22.75
N LEU A 421 0.20 -3.96 22.37
CA LEU A 421 -0.46 -4.83 23.35
C LEU A 421 0.59 -5.50 24.24
N SER A 422 1.08 -4.77 25.24
CA SER A 422 1.69 -5.40 26.40
C SER A 422 0.66 -6.33 27.03
N SER A 423 1.05 -7.58 27.33
CA SER A 423 0.24 -8.46 28.18
C SER A 423 -0.19 -7.63 29.40
N PRO A 424 -1.49 -7.64 29.80
CA PRO A 424 -1.87 -7.03 31.06
C PRO A 424 -0.93 -7.62 32.07
N THR A 425 -0.12 -6.77 32.70
CA THR A 425 0.86 -7.17 33.71
C THR A 425 0.19 -8.27 34.50
N PRO A 426 0.66 -9.52 34.42
CA PRO A 426 0.01 -10.57 35.15
C PRO A 426 0.04 -10.07 36.59
N THR A 427 -1.13 -9.75 37.15
CA THR A 427 -1.34 -9.92 38.59
C THR A 427 -0.79 -11.30 38.84
N PRO A 428 0.37 -11.42 39.50
CA PRO A 428 1.13 -12.65 39.45
C PRO A 428 0.21 -13.76 39.90
N ALA A 429 -0.04 -14.73 39.02
CA ALA A 429 -0.25 -16.08 39.51
C ALA A 429 1.09 -16.45 40.13
N TYR A 430 1.18 -16.13 41.42
CA TYR A 430 2.33 -16.29 42.29
C TYR A 430 2.70 -17.76 42.30
N ARG A 431 3.70 -18.12 41.49
CA ARG A 431 4.40 -19.39 41.62
C ARG A 431 5.87 -19.11 41.84
N GLY A 432 6.16 -18.77 43.10
CA GLY A 432 7.41 -19.09 43.82
C GLY A 432 8.75 -18.53 43.36
N ASP A 433 9.08 -18.51 42.06
CA ASP A 433 10.49 -18.73 41.69
C ASP A 433 11.13 -17.63 40.81
N GLY A 434 10.38 -16.61 40.37
CA GLY A 434 10.92 -15.33 39.88
C GLY A 434 11.96 -15.32 38.74
N CYS A 435 12.09 -16.39 37.96
CA CYS A 435 12.95 -16.45 36.77
C CYS A 435 12.15 -16.27 35.46
N ASN A 436 12.72 -15.62 34.45
CA ASN A 436 12.12 -15.51 33.12
C ASN A 436 12.28 -16.84 32.35
N ASN A 437 11.21 -17.64 32.25
CA ASN A 437 11.23 -18.86 31.44
C ASN A 437 10.83 -18.53 29.99
N GLY A 438 11.81 -18.41 29.10
CA GLY A 438 11.58 -18.16 27.67
C GLY A 438 12.81 -17.68 26.89
N VAL A 439 12.66 -17.56 25.57
CA VAL A 439 13.68 -16.97 24.70
C VAL A 439 13.52 -15.46 24.67
N LEU A 440 14.55 -14.74 25.10
CA LEU A 440 14.62 -13.28 25.12
C LEU A 440 15.37 -12.79 23.88
N SER A 441 14.74 -11.94 23.08
CA SER A 441 15.33 -11.41 21.83
C SER A 441 16.06 -10.09 22.07
N SER A 442 17.15 -9.85 21.35
CA SER A 442 17.96 -8.63 21.44
C SER A 442 17.22 -7.39 20.90
N PRO A 443 17.41 -6.20 21.50
CA PRO A 443 18.10 -5.97 22.77
C PRO A 443 17.19 -6.30 23.96
N GLY A 444 17.78 -6.66 25.10
CA GLY A 444 17.00 -6.95 26.29
C GLY A 444 17.82 -6.92 27.58
N THR A 445 17.16 -7.25 28.68
CA THR A 445 17.76 -7.30 30.01
C THR A 445 17.42 -8.61 30.71
N ILE A 446 18.34 -9.10 31.53
CA ILE A 446 18.11 -10.21 32.44
C ILE A 446 18.55 -9.83 33.85
N THR A 447 17.78 -10.27 34.82
CA THR A 447 18.09 -10.07 36.24
C THR A 447 17.84 -11.36 37.01
N SER A 448 18.54 -11.54 38.12
CA SER A 448 18.15 -12.55 39.11
C SER A 448 16.73 -12.26 39.64
N PRO A 449 16.04 -13.26 40.19
CA PRO A 449 14.76 -13.06 40.82
C PRO A 449 14.87 -12.00 41.92
N ASN A 450 13.82 -11.20 42.09
CA ASN A 450 13.71 -10.11 43.06
C ASN A 450 14.68 -8.93 42.93
N TYR A 451 15.64 -8.95 41.99
CA TYR A 451 16.60 -7.85 41.82
C TYR A 451 15.87 -6.50 41.71
N PRO A 452 16.26 -5.45 42.46
CA PRO A 452 17.50 -5.32 43.23
C PRO A 452 17.44 -5.84 44.68
N SER A 453 16.32 -6.44 45.11
CA SER A 453 16.21 -7.15 46.39
C SER A 453 16.87 -8.53 46.30
N ASN A 454 17.09 -9.17 47.46
CA ASN A 454 17.78 -10.45 47.49
C ASN A 454 17.03 -11.56 46.73
N TYR A 455 17.75 -12.37 45.96
CA TYR A 455 17.18 -13.53 45.28
C TYR A 455 16.66 -14.59 46.28
N PRO A 456 15.68 -15.43 45.91
CA PRO A 456 15.25 -16.56 46.71
C PRO A 456 16.36 -17.59 46.88
N LYS A 457 16.36 -18.27 48.02
CA LYS A 457 17.22 -19.43 48.26
C LYS A 457 16.91 -20.51 47.23
N HIS A 458 17.92 -21.27 46.80
CA HIS A 458 17.77 -22.37 45.84
C HIS A 458 17.18 -21.98 44.48
N ALA A 459 17.30 -20.70 44.09
CA ALA A 459 16.88 -20.24 42.76
C ALA A 459 17.64 -20.97 41.65
N ASP A 460 16.92 -21.47 40.63
CA ASP A 460 17.48 -22.11 39.44
C ASP A 460 16.87 -21.46 38.20
N CYS A 461 17.51 -20.39 37.71
CA CYS A 461 17.06 -19.63 36.56
C CYS A 461 17.80 -20.02 35.29
N GLN A 462 17.09 -19.94 34.18
CA GLN A 462 17.63 -20.16 32.85
C GLN A 462 17.13 -19.05 31.92
N TYR A 463 18.02 -18.49 31.11
CA TYR A 463 17.74 -17.43 30.15
C TYR A 463 18.30 -17.82 28.79
N SER A 464 17.44 -17.91 27.78
CA SER A 464 17.84 -18.15 26.40
C SER A 464 17.84 -16.84 25.63
N LEU A 465 19.00 -16.33 25.24
CA LEU A 465 19.16 -15.04 24.57
C LEU A 465 19.34 -15.25 23.07
N LYS A 466 18.63 -14.46 22.25
CA LYS A 466 18.67 -14.55 20.78
C LYS A 466 19.03 -13.21 20.15
N SER A 467 20.01 -13.22 19.24
CA SER A 467 20.41 -12.11 18.37
C SER A 467 19.74 -12.23 16.99
N TYR A 468 19.88 -11.21 16.14
CA TYR A 468 19.51 -11.33 14.72
C TYR A 468 20.32 -12.46 14.04
N SER A 469 19.72 -13.12 13.05
CA SER A 469 20.37 -14.20 12.31
C SER A 469 21.71 -13.74 11.74
N GLY A 470 22.77 -14.52 11.95
CA GLY A 470 24.13 -14.20 11.48
C GLY A 470 24.88 -13.18 12.34
N ARG A 471 24.27 -12.64 13.41
CA ARG A 471 24.93 -11.74 14.38
C ARG A 471 25.17 -12.45 15.70
N ARG A 472 26.09 -11.91 16.50
CA ARG A 472 26.46 -12.45 17.81
C ARG A 472 25.61 -11.81 18.92
N VAL A 473 25.50 -12.47 20.07
CA VAL A 473 24.91 -11.92 21.29
C VAL A 473 26.05 -11.34 22.11
N PHE A 474 25.98 -10.06 22.43
CA PHE A 474 26.84 -9.39 23.41
C PHE A 474 26.04 -9.20 24.70
N ILE A 475 26.53 -9.69 25.83
CA ILE A 475 25.95 -9.47 27.16
C ILE A 475 26.92 -8.67 28.03
N SER A 476 26.39 -7.73 28.80
CA SER A 476 27.13 -6.88 29.73
C SER A 476 26.44 -6.89 31.09
N PHE A 477 27.14 -7.37 32.11
CA PHE A 477 26.68 -7.36 33.50
C PHE A 477 26.99 -6.01 34.14
N SER A 478 25.94 -5.32 34.57
CA SER A 478 26.03 -4.04 35.25
C SER A 478 26.17 -4.18 36.76
N ASP A 479 25.68 -5.27 37.35
CA ASP A 479 25.79 -5.56 38.78
C ASP A 479 25.76 -7.07 39.00
N VAL A 480 26.65 -7.60 39.84
CA VAL A 480 26.67 -9.01 40.26
C VAL A 480 27.10 -9.06 41.72
N ARG A 481 26.16 -9.45 42.57
CA ARG A 481 26.26 -9.60 44.01
C ARG A 481 25.54 -10.89 44.40
N THR A 482 26.24 -12.01 44.30
CA THR A 482 25.76 -13.32 44.73
C THR A 482 26.62 -13.84 45.88
N GLU A 483 26.23 -14.96 46.47
CA GLU A 483 27.11 -15.72 47.35
C GLU A 483 28.22 -16.39 46.51
N ALA A 484 29.36 -16.72 47.12
CA ALA A 484 30.55 -17.22 46.43
C ALA A 484 30.36 -18.61 45.78
N TRP A 485 29.46 -19.42 46.32
CA TRP A 485 29.11 -20.76 45.85
C TRP A 485 27.98 -20.76 44.82
N ASP A 486 27.22 -19.69 44.71
CA ASP A 486 26.19 -19.52 43.67
C ASP A 486 26.85 -19.31 42.30
N LYS A 487 26.23 -19.73 41.21
CA LYS A 487 26.84 -19.69 39.87
C LYS A 487 25.94 -19.06 38.82
N ILE A 488 26.47 -18.05 38.13
CA ILE A 488 25.94 -17.54 36.86
C ILE A 488 26.83 -18.08 35.75
N ASN A 489 26.35 -19.05 34.98
CA ASN A 489 27.11 -19.63 33.86
C ASN A 489 26.58 -19.08 32.54
N ILE A 490 27.50 -18.70 31.65
CA ILE A 490 27.24 -18.16 30.32
C ILE A 490 27.77 -19.14 29.29
N TYR A 491 26.91 -19.63 28.40
CA TYR A 491 27.22 -20.62 27.39
C TYR A 491 27.02 -20.06 25.98
N ASP A 492 27.92 -20.43 25.07
CA ASP A 492 27.92 -20.03 23.67
C ASP A 492 27.05 -20.97 22.82
N GLY A 493 25.73 -20.79 22.91
CA GLY A 493 24.76 -21.60 22.19
C GLY A 493 23.36 -21.53 22.80
N THR A 494 22.55 -22.55 22.55
CA THR A 494 21.12 -22.57 22.92
C THR A 494 20.82 -23.28 24.23
N THR A 495 21.79 -24.00 24.82
CA THR A 495 21.56 -24.88 25.99
C THR A 495 22.78 -24.93 26.93
N ALA A 496 22.59 -25.50 28.13
CA ALA A 496 23.67 -25.75 29.10
C ALA A 496 24.73 -26.79 28.63
N SER A 497 24.48 -27.49 27.52
CA SER A 497 25.48 -28.39 26.90
C SER A 497 26.38 -27.67 25.89
N SER A 498 26.11 -26.39 25.62
CA SER A 498 26.93 -25.55 24.73
C SER A 498 28.24 -25.15 25.43
N PRO A 499 29.29 -24.70 24.71
CA PRO A 499 30.56 -24.31 25.32
C PRO A 499 30.41 -23.22 26.39
N LEU A 500 30.94 -23.44 27.59
CA LEU A 500 30.93 -22.45 28.67
C LEU A 500 31.95 -21.33 28.36
N ILE A 501 31.48 -20.09 28.22
CA ILE A 501 32.32 -18.92 27.91
C ILE A 501 32.50 -17.96 29.10
N GLY A 502 31.74 -18.15 30.18
CA GLY A 502 31.89 -17.37 31.40
C GLY A 502 31.20 -18.02 32.60
N SER A 503 31.73 -17.79 33.81
CA SER A 503 31.11 -18.20 35.07
C SER A 503 31.38 -17.13 36.13
N LEU A 504 30.32 -16.60 36.75
CA LEU A 504 30.37 -15.54 37.75
C LEU A 504 29.76 -16.00 39.08
N SER A 505 30.31 -15.50 40.19
CA SER A 505 29.90 -15.80 41.58
C SER A 505 30.53 -14.83 42.59
N GLY A 506 29.79 -14.35 43.59
CA GLY A 506 30.31 -13.40 44.56
C GLY A 506 30.06 -11.95 44.13
N TYR A 507 31.06 -11.09 44.36
CA TYR A 507 31.03 -9.69 43.97
C TYR A 507 31.92 -9.47 42.74
N TYR A 508 31.35 -9.01 41.63
CA TYR A 508 32.11 -8.62 40.43
C TYR A 508 32.01 -7.12 40.17
N PRO A 509 33.08 -6.48 39.65
CA PRO A 509 33.02 -5.09 39.21
C PRO A 509 32.06 -4.92 38.01
N THR A 510 31.49 -3.72 37.91
CA THR A 510 30.70 -3.27 36.76
C THR A 510 31.52 -3.41 35.46
N ASN A 511 30.88 -3.83 34.36
CA ASN A 511 31.48 -4.07 33.02
C ASN A 511 32.15 -5.44 32.82
N THR A 512 31.54 -6.51 33.33
CA THR A 512 31.90 -7.88 32.94
C THR A 512 31.09 -8.27 31.69
N ASN A 513 31.78 -8.60 30.60
CA ASN A 513 31.15 -8.71 29.27
C ASN A 513 31.48 -10.06 28.61
N TYR A 514 30.52 -10.63 27.89
CA TYR A 514 30.73 -11.84 27.08
C TYR A 514 30.09 -11.69 25.70
N THR A 515 30.67 -12.34 24.70
CA THR A 515 30.14 -12.36 23.33
C THR A 515 30.08 -13.80 22.83
N SER A 516 28.93 -14.24 22.32
CA SER A 516 28.77 -15.55 21.68
C SER A 516 29.45 -15.58 20.31
N THR A 517 29.67 -16.77 19.74
CA THR A 517 30.10 -16.94 18.35
C THR A 517 28.92 -16.98 17.37
N GLY A 518 27.74 -17.42 17.84
CA GLY A 518 26.51 -17.49 17.05
C GLY A 518 25.39 -16.57 17.54
N SER A 519 24.20 -16.71 16.94
CA SER A 519 23.02 -15.88 17.25
C SER A 519 22.26 -16.25 18.53
N PHE A 520 22.82 -17.16 19.33
CA PHE A 520 22.24 -17.59 20.59
C PHE A 520 23.27 -17.60 21.71
N MET A 521 22.81 -17.29 22.92
CA MET A 521 23.57 -17.39 24.15
C MET A 521 22.65 -17.92 25.25
N PHE A 522 23.11 -18.86 26.04
CA PHE A 522 22.32 -19.44 27.13
C PHE A 522 22.96 -19.06 28.47
N VAL A 523 22.17 -18.57 29.41
CA VAL A 523 22.65 -18.14 30.74
C VAL A 523 21.89 -18.90 31.81
N THR A 524 22.57 -19.42 32.81
CA THR A 524 21.93 -20.05 33.98
C THR A 524 22.38 -19.37 35.25
N PHE A 525 21.47 -19.17 36.21
CA PHE A 525 21.80 -18.75 37.56
C PHE A 525 21.31 -19.79 38.57
N LYS A 526 22.23 -20.37 39.35
CA LYS A 526 21.91 -21.33 40.41
C LYS A 526 22.39 -20.81 41.75
N ALA A 527 21.45 -20.56 42.66
CA ALA A 527 21.75 -20.36 44.06
C ALA A 527 21.84 -21.72 44.75
N LEU A 528 22.97 -21.99 45.39
CA LEU A 528 23.27 -23.26 46.08
C LEU A 528 23.31 -23.09 47.60
N SER A 529 23.30 -21.85 48.10
CA SER A 529 23.43 -21.53 49.52
C SER A 529 22.13 -21.04 50.16
N GLU A 530 22.11 -21.07 51.49
CA GLU A 530 21.05 -20.49 52.34
C GLU A 530 21.16 -18.97 52.49
N TYR A 531 22.27 -18.36 52.07
CA TYR A 531 22.48 -16.92 52.11
C TYR A 531 22.16 -16.31 50.75
N THR A 532 21.44 -15.20 50.75
CA THR A 532 21.03 -14.54 49.52
C THR A 532 21.48 -13.10 49.51
N TYR A 533 21.73 -12.59 48.32
CA TYR A 533 22.22 -11.24 48.05
C TYR A 533 21.37 -10.63 46.93
N PRO A 534 21.53 -9.34 46.58
CA PRO A 534 20.75 -8.69 45.53
C PRO A 534 20.73 -9.42 44.18
N GLY A 535 21.78 -10.19 43.87
CA GLY A 535 21.89 -11.01 42.67
C GLY A 535 22.53 -10.26 41.53
N PHE A 536 21.97 -10.30 40.32
CA PHE A 536 22.59 -9.67 39.15
C PHE A 536 21.61 -8.91 38.27
N ALA A 537 22.17 -7.97 37.51
CA ALA A 537 21.52 -7.32 36.38
C ALA A 537 22.47 -7.26 35.18
N ALA A 538 21.95 -7.61 34.00
CA ALA A 538 22.67 -7.56 32.75
C ALA A 538 21.80 -7.05 31.60
N THR A 539 22.44 -6.41 30.63
CA THR A 539 21.86 -6.02 29.35
C THR A 539 22.49 -6.86 28.25
N PHE A 540 21.75 -7.20 27.20
CA PHE A 540 22.28 -7.89 26.03
C PHE A 540 21.77 -7.28 24.73
N LYS A 541 22.59 -7.36 23.69
CA LYS A 541 22.33 -6.79 22.36
C LYS A 541 23.02 -7.57 21.24
N SER A 542 22.62 -7.30 20.02
CA SER A 542 23.21 -7.83 18.79
C SER A 542 24.47 -7.05 18.42
N VAL A 543 25.56 -7.74 18.08
CA VAL A 543 26.84 -7.16 17.62
C VAL A 543 27.46 -7.89 16.44
#